data_AF-A0A496YX36-F1
#
_entry.id   AF-A0A496YX36-F1
#
_cell.length_a   1.000
_cell.length_b   1.000
_cell.length_c   1.000
_cell.angle_alpha   90.00
_cell.angle_beta   90.00
_cell.angle_gamma   90.00
#
_symmetry.space_group_name_H-M   'P 1'
#
loop_
_entity.id
_entity.type
_entity.pdbx_description
1 polymer ?
#
loop_
_entity_poly.entity_id
_entity_poly.type
_entity_poly.pdbx_seq_one_letter_code
_entity_poly.pdbx_strand_id
1 'polypeptide(L)' 'MQLARRIGIGIVMIVPTFVGAGALWALFESWIPIVIWVLIMAALTGVFISGKYIKSWESRKFRLG' A
#
# COMPACT_ATOMS: atom_id res chain seq x y z
N MET A 1 8.13 18.34 3.34
CA MET A 1 7.11 17.84 2.39
C MET A 1 7.08 16.31 2.23
N GLN A 2 8.19 15.57 2.40
CA GLN A 2 8.19 14.09 2.27
C GLN A 2 7.56 13.34 3.45
N LEU A 3 7.71 13.84 4.68
CA LEU A 3 7.15 13.21 5.89
C LEU A 3 5.62 13.25 5.89
N ALA A 4 5.01 14.41 5.63
CA ALA A 4 3.57 14.56 5.50
C ALA A 4 2.98 13.65 4.42
N ARG A 5 3.67 13.49 3.27
CA ARG A 5 3.26 12.54 2.21
C ARG A 5 3.27 11.09 2.70
N ARG A 6 4.31 10.68 3.42
CA ARG A 6 4.41 9.32 3.99
C ARG A 6 3.33 9.04 5.03
N ILE A 7 3.06 10.01 5.89
CA ILE A 7 1.99 9.93 6.90
C ILE A 7 0.62 9.85 6.20
N GLY A 8 0.37 10.68 5.19
CA GLY A 8 -0.87 10.65 4.41
C GLY A 8 -1.09 9.31 3.70
N ILE A 9 -0.05 8.74 3.07
CA ILE A 9 -0.11 7.41 2.47
C ILE A 9 -0.42 6.35 3.53
N GLY A 10 0.26 6.39 4.68
CA GLY A 10 -0.01 5.45 5.77
C GLY A 10 -1.46 5.48 6.24
N ILE A 11 -2.01 6.69 6.46
CA ILE A 11 -3.41 6.87 6.90
C ILE A 11 -4.39 6.35 5.84
N VAL A 12 -4.18 6.67 4.56
CA VAL A 12 -5.07 6.20 3.48
C VAL A 12 -5.03 4.67 3.33
N MET A 13 -3.89 4.04 3.60
CA MET A 13 -3.73 2.57 3.52
C MET A 13 -4.42 1.83 4.67
N ILE A 14 -4.80 2.51 5.77
CA ILE A 14 -5.56 1.90 6.87
C ILE A 14 -6.94 1.42 6.38
N VAL A 15 -7.64 2.25 5.60
CA VAL A 15 -9.00 1.96 5.12
C VAL A 15 -9.09 0.64 4.33
N PRO A 16 -8.32 0.43 3.25
CA PRO A 16 -8.38 -0.83 2.50
C PRO A 16 -7.85 -2.03 3.30
N THR A 17 -6.98 -1.81 4.29
CA THR A 17 -6.53 -2.88 5.19
C THR A 17 -7.69 -3.38 6.05
N PHE A 18 -8.45 -2.48 6.68
CA PHE A 18 -9.62 -2.81 7.48
C PHE A 18 -10.77 -3.40 6.66
N VAL A 19 -11.11 -2.78 5.52
CA VAL A 19 -12.20 -3.25 4.64
C VAL A 19 -11.87 -4.63 4.09
N GLY A 20 -10.63 -4.85 3.63
CA GLY A 20 -10.20 -6.15 3.11
C GLY A 20 -10.15 -7.23 4.20
N ALA A 21 -9.70 -6.90 5.42
CA ALA A 21 -9.74 -7.84 6.55
C ALA A 21 -11.17 -8.24 6.92
N GLY A 22 -12.11 -7.28 6.95
CA GLY A 22 -13.53 -7.57 7.19
C GLY A 22 -14.16 -8.45 6.11
N ALA A 23 -13.83 -8.19 4.84
CA ALA A 23 -14.28 -9.03 3.73
C ALA A 23 -13.72 -10.45 3.81
N LEU A 24 -12.43 -10.60 4.16
CA LEU A 24 -11.80 -11.91 4.33
C LEU A 24 -12.35 -12.68 5.52
N TRP A 25 -12.67 -11.99 6.62
CA TRP A 25 -13.36 -12.59 7.75
C TRP A 25 -14.72 -13.14 7.34
N ALA A 26 -15.53 -12.34 6.62
CA ALA A 26 -16.86 -12.77 6.19
C ALA A 26 -16.85 -13.96 5.22
N LEU A 27 -15.75 -14.16 4.48
CA LEU A 27 -15.63 -15.24 3.50
C LEU A 27 -15.06 -16.53 4.08
N PHE A 28 -14.06 -16.43 4.95
CA PHE A 28 -13.30 -17.59 5.42
C PHE A 28 -13.45 -17.89 6.91
N GLU A 29 -13.97 -16.93 7.68
CA GLU A 29 -14.17 -16.99 9.13
C GLU A 29 -12.92 -17.52 9.88
N SER A 30 -11.75 -17.18 9.33
CA SER A 30 -10.44 -17.66 9.76
C SER A 30 -9.47 -16.50 9.87
N TRP A 31 -8.54 -16.62 10.81
CA TRP A 31 -7.51 -15.62 11.05
C TRP A 31 -6.35 -15.68 10.05
N ILE A 32 -6.12 -16.84 9.43
CA ILE A 32 -4.98 -17.04 8.51
C ILE A 32 -5.06 -16.07 7.30
N PRO A 33 -6.20 -15.94 6.60
CA PRO A 33 -6.32 -14.99 5.49
C PRO A 33 -6.11 -13.53 5.90
N ILE A 34 -6.57 -13.15 7.11
CA ILE A 34 -6.40 -11.80 7.63
C ILE A 34 -4.92 -11.49 7.86
N VAL A 35 -4.17 -12.41 8.47
CA VAL A 35 -2.73 -12.23 8.72
C VAL A 35 -1.98 -12.08 7.40
N ILE A 36 -2.29 -12.92 6.41
CA ILE A 36 -1.69 -12.83 5.06
C ILE A 36 -2.02 -11.49 4.41
N TRP A 37 -3.26 -11.02 4.51
CA TRP A 37 -3.69 -9.74 3.96
C TRP A 37 -2.97 -8.55 4.57
N VAL A 38 -2.81 -8.54 5.89
CA VAL A 38 -2.08 -7.48 6.60
C VAL A 38 -0.61 -7.45 6.16
N LEU A 39 0.04 -8.61 5.98
CA LEU A 39 1.41 -8.69 5.47
C LEU A 39 1.52 -8.12 4.05
N ILE A 40 0.57 -8.44 3.17
CA ILE A 40 0.51 -7.89 1.80
C ILE A 40 0.35 -6.36 1.85
N MET A 41 -0.56 -5.84 2.67
CA MET A 41 -0.79 -4.41 2.80
C MET A 41 0.41 -3.67 3.40
N ALA A 42 1.13 -4.27 4.35
CA ALA A 42 2.36 -3.72 4.89
C ALA A 42 3.45 -3.59 3.82
N ALA A 43 3.63 -4.63 2.99
CA ALA A 43 4.58 -4.61 1.88
C ALA A 43 4.20 -3.55 0.83
N LEU A 44 2.92 -3.47 0.44
CA LEU A 44 2.42 -2.44 -0.48
C LEU A 44 2.64 -1.03 0.06
N THR A 45 2.33 -0.80 1.33
CA THR A 45 2.55 0.50 1.99
C THR A 45 4.04 0.87 1.98
N GLY A 46 4.93 -0.08 2.26
CA GLY A 46 6.38 0.12 2.17
C GLY A 46 6.84 0.50 0.76
N VAL A 47 6.24 -0.10 -0.28
CA VAL A 47 6.49 0.22 -1.68
C VAL A 47 6.05 1.66 -2.01
N PHE A 48 4.85 2.06 -1.61
CA PHE A 48 4.33 3.42 -1.84
C PHE A 48 5.16 4.48 -1.09
N ILE A 49 5.58 4.19 0.14
CA ILE A 49 6.44 5.06 0.96
C ILE A 49 7.84 5.19 0.35
N SER A 50 8.40 4.10 -0.19
CA SER A 50 9.73 4.07 -0.82
C SER A 50 9.81 4.96 -2.06
N GLY A 51 8.68 5.21 -2.74
CA GLY A 51 8.61 6.15 -3.86
C GLY A 51 9.40 5.70 -5.10
N LYS A 52 9.89 4.45 -5.15
CA LYS A 52 10.68 3.90 -6.28
C LYS A 52 9.93 3.99 -7.62
N TYR A 53 8.61 4.03 -7.61
CA TYR A 53 7.80 4.16 -8.82
C TYR A 53 7.72 5.59 -9.38
N ILE A 54 7.91 6.64 -8.56
CA ILE A 54 7.90 8.03 -9.04
C ILE A 54 9.19 8.34 -9.81
N LYS A 55 10.34 7.88 -9.32
CA LYS A 55 11.65 8.13 -9.96
C LYS A 55 11.75 7.51 -11.36
N SER A 56 11.11 6.34 -11.57
CA SER A 56 11.12 5.63 -12.86
C SER A 56 10.26 6.29 -13.94
N TRP A 57 9.14 6.92 -13.54
CA TRP A 57 8.24 7.59 -14.49
C TRP A 57 8.86 8.88 -15.07
N GLU A 58 9.54 9.65 -14.23
CA GLU A 58 10.22 10.88 -14.63
C GLU A 58 11.43 10.62 -15.55
N SER A 59 12.16 9.54 -15.28
CA SER A 59 13.32 9.10 -16.09
C SER A 59 12.92 8.66 -17.51
N ARG A 60 11.71 8.15 -17.70
CA ARG A 60 11.20 7.77 -19.04
C ARG A 60 10.70 8.98 -19.83
N LYS A 61 10.15 9.99 -19.15
CA LYS A 61 9.68 11.23 -19.79
C LYS A 61 10.84 12.05 -20.36
N PHE A 62 11.98 12.10 -19.67
CA PHE A 62 13.19 12.80 -20.14
C PHE A 62 13.92 12.13 -21.31
N ARG A 63 13.60 10.89 -21.64
CA ARG A 63 14.30 10.10 -22.67
C ARG A 63 13.56 10.03 -24.00
N LEU A 64 12.39 10.66 -24.08
CA LEU A 64 11.50 10.70 -25.24
C LEU A 64 11.15 12.15 -25.65
N GLY A 65 11.84 13.14 -25.07
CA GLY A 65 11.74 14.55 -25.41
C GLY A 65 12.97 15.03 -26.16
#